data_AF-A0A654KHP9-F1
#
_entry.id   AF-A0A654KHP9-F1
#
_cell.length_a   1.000
_cell.length_b   1.000
_cell.length_c   1.000
_cell.angle_alpha   90.00
_cell.angle_beta   90.00
_cell.angle_gamma   90.00
#
_symmetry.space_group_name_H-M   'P 1'
#
loop_
_entity.id
_entity.type
_entity.pdbx_description
1 polymer ?
#
loop_
_entity_poly.entity_id
_entity_poly.type
_entity_poly.pdbx_seq_one_letter_code
_entity_poly.pdbx_strand_id
1 'polypeptide(L)'
;MLGYRIGLPFWKSFAKLGIPLSLRIIIKHDEEANVYYATSPDLKSLIVESDTIENLLKEIELVIEGLLEVFIGNSQTRAKPSFIFPSKTSLDKL
;
A
#
# COMPACT_ATOMS: atom_id res chain seq x y z
N MET A 1 -0.92 16.62 3.88
CA MET A 1 0.52 16.82 4.13
C MET A 1 1.30 15.81 3.30
N LEU A 2 2.15 16.27 2.38
CA LEU A 2 2.93 15.42 1.48
C LEU A 2 3.99 14.65 2.28
N GLY A 3 3.90 13.32 2.33
CA GLY A 3 5.02 12.47 2.78
C GLY A 3 5.98 12.17 1.62
N TYR A 4 7.25 11.90 1.91
CA TYR A 4 8.21 11.50 0.88
C TYR A 4 7.83 10.12 0.34
N ARG A 5 7.75 9.98 -0.98
CA ARG A 5 7.21 8.76 -1.60
C ARG A 5 8.19 7.60 -1.45
N ILE A 6 7.70 6.46 -0.95
CA ILE A 6 8.44 5.20 -0.95
C ILE A 6 8.79 4.82 -2.40
N GLY A 7 9.99 4.26 -2.58
CA GLY A 7 10.49 3.84 -3.90
C GLY A 7 11.24 4.93 -4.67
N LEU A 8 11.18 6.20 -4.25
CA LEU A 8 12.07 7.26 -4.76
C LEU A 8 13.46 7.16 -4.12
N PRO A 9 14.53 7.69 -4.78
CA PRO A 9 15.87 7.67 -4.21
C PRO A 9 15.92 8.18 -2.76
N PHE A 10 16.73 7.52 -1.92
CA PHE A 10 16.97 7.90 -0.52
C PHE A 10 15.76 7.90 0.42
N TRP A 11 14.60 7.36 0.03
CA TRP A 11 13.40 7.32 0.89
C TRP A 11 13.66 6.70 2.27
N LYS A 12 14.52 5.68 2.36
CA LYS A 12 14.91 5.04 3.62
C LYS A 12 15.67 5.98 4.55
N SER A 13 16.55 6.82 4.00
CA SER A 13 17.30 7.79 4.79
C SER A 13 16.37 8.87 5.35
N PHE A 14 15.45 9.38 4.53
CA PHE A 14 14.42 10.32 4.98
C PHE A 14 13.51 9.72 6.05
N ALA A 15 13.14 8.46 5.89
CA ALA A 15 12.38 7.72 6.90
C ALA A 15 13.10 7.67 8.26
N LYS A 16 14.40 7.37 8.25
CA LYS A 16 15.24 7.34 9.47
C LYS A 16 15.42 8.72 10.11
N LEU A 17 15.28 9.80 9.35
CA LEU A 17 15.27 11.18 9.85
C LEU A 17 13.89 11.60 10.39
N GLY A 18 12.90 10.69 10.43
CA GLY A 18 11.56 10.96 10.93
C GLY A 18 10.63 11.66 9.93
N ILE A 19 11.00 11.75 8.66
CA ILE A 19 10.16 12.37 7.63
C ILE A 19 9.02 11.41 7.29
N PRO A 20 7.74 11.85 7.36
CA PRO A 20 6.60 11.02 7.01
C PRO A 20 6.69 10.47 5.59
N LEU A 21 6.29 9.21 5.40
CA LEU A 21 6.31 8.56 4.09
C LEU A 21 4.93 8.51 3.45
N SER A 22 4.91 8.43 2.12
CA SER A 22 3.69 8.18 1.35
C SER A 22 3.87 7.00 0.38
N LEU A 23 2.80 6.25 0.14
CA LEU A 23 2.78 5.18 -0.85
C LEU A 23 1.38 5.01 -1.45
N ARG A 24 1.33 4.54 -2.69
CA ARG A 24 0.10 4.16 -3.38
C ARG A 24 -0.19 2.69 -3.17
N ILE A 25 -1.44 2.40 -2.85
CA ILE A 25 -1.97 1.03 -2.79
C ILE A 25 -3.00 0.88 -3.89
N ILE A 26 -2.83 -0.12 -4.74
CA ILE A 26 -3.76 -0.45 -5.82
C ILE A 26 -4.55 -1.66 -5.37
N ILE A 27 -5.84 -1.47 -5.11
CA ILE A 27 -6.78 -2.55 -4.76
C ILE A 27 -7.39 -3.07 -6.05
N LYS A 28 -7.60 -4.37 -6.18
CA LYS A 28 -8.25 -5.02 -7.32
C LYS A 28 -9.16 -6.12 -6.81
N HIS A 29 -10.11 -6.54 -7.63
CA HIS A 29 -10.93 -7.72 -7.38
C HIS A 29 -10.56 -8.79 -8.40
N ASP A 30 -10.31 -10.00 -7.92
CA ASP A 30 -10.19 -11.20 -8.74
C ASP A 30 -11.56 -11.90 -8.72
N GLU A 31 -12.26 -11.88 -9.86
CA GLU A 31 -13.60 -12.46 -9.96
C GLU A 31 -13.57 -14.00 -9.98
N GLU A 32 -12.47 -14.61 -10.41
CA GLU A 32 -12.35 -16.08 -10.46
C GLU A 32 -12.12 -16.66 -9.08
N ALA A 33 -11.25 -16.01 -8.30
CA ALA A 33 -10.98 -16.40 -6.91
C ALA A 33 -11.99 -15.79 -5.91
N ASN A 34 -12.80 -14.81 -6.34
CA ASN A 34 -13.73 -14.05 -5.50
C ASN A 34 -13.05 -13.43 -4.26
N VAL A 35 -11.91 -12.77 -4.49
CA VAL A 35 -11.13 -12.09 -3.46
C VAL A 35 -10.74 -10.69 -3.92
N TYR A 36 -10.57 -9.79 -2.96
CA TYR A 36 -9.89 -8.52 -3.20
C TYR A 36 -8.41 -8.69 -2.90
N TYR A 37 -7.56 -8.06 -3.70
CA TYR A 37 -6.12 -8.06 -3.46
C TYR A 37 -5.51 -6.68 -3.66
N ALA A 38 -4.41 -6.44 -2.97
CA ALA A 38 -3.70 -5.17 -2.99
C ALA A 38 -2.24 -5.36 -3.39
N THR A 39 -1.76 -4.43 -4.21
CA THR A 39 -0.35 -4.33 -4.61
C THR A 39 0.11 -2.89 -4.50
N SER A 40 1.43 -2.67 -4.44
CA SER A 40 1.99 -1.32 -4.47
C SER A 40 3.13 -1.18 -5.47
N PRO A 41 3.08 -0.20 -6.40
CA PRO A 41 4.25 0.14 -7.21
C PRO A 41 5.36 0.80 -6.38
N ASP A 42 5.01 1.37 -5.23
CA ASP A 42 5.93 2.10 -4.35
C ASP A 42 6.59 1.12 -3.35
N LEU A 43 5.91 0.03 -3.01
CA LEU A 43 6.37 -1.02 -2.10
C LEU A 43 6.16 -2.40 -2.74
N LYS A 44 7.10 -2.83 -3.60
CA LYS A 44 6.95 -4.04 -4.44
C LYS A 44 6.69 -5.35 -3.67
N SER A 45 7.08 -5.41 -2.41
CA SER A 45 6.87 -6.58 -1.53
C SER A 45 5.49 -6.62 -0.90
N LEU A 46 4.65 -5.59 -1.10
CA LEU A 46 3.28 -5.55 -0.59
C LEU A 46 2.37 -6.32 -1.55
N ILE A 47 1.94 -7.49 -1.08
CA ILE A 47 0.92 -8.35 -1.70
C ILE A 47 0.04 -8.84 -0.55
N VAL A 48 -1.24 -8.51 -0.60
CA VAL A 48 -2.23 -8.84 0.44
C VAL A 48 -3.52 -9.21 -0.27
N GLU A 49 -4.25 -10.20 0.21
CA GLU A 49 -5.54 -10.61 -0.33
C GLU A 49 -6.53 -10.95 0.78
N SER A 50 -7.81 -10.67 0.54
CA SER A 50 -8.85 -10.96 1.51
C SER A 50 -10.23 -11.08 0.84
N ASP A 51 -11.16 -11.74 1.52
CA ASP A 51 -12.53 -11.95 1.06
C ASP A 51 -13.38 -10.66 1.05
N THR A 52 -13.01 -9.68 1.87
CA THR A 52 -13.71 -8.40 2.04
C THR A 52 -12.74 -7.23 1.97
N ILE A 53 -13.23 -6.08 1.51
CA ILE A 53 -12.43 -4.86 1.44
C ILE A 53 -12.02 -4.42 2.86
N GLU A 54 -12.91 -4.57 3.84
CA GLU A 54 -12.65 -4.19 5.22
C GLU A 54 -11.49 -4.98 5.84
N ASN A 55 -11.44 -6.30 5.60
CA ASN A 55 -10.33 -7.14 6.07
C ASN A 55 -9.05 -6.81 5.31
N LEU A 56 -9.14 -6.64 3.99
CA LEU A 56 -8.01 -6.26 3.15
C LEU A 56 -7.35 -4.97 3.66
N LEU A 57 -8.12 -3.93 3.99
CA LEU A 57 -7.59 -2.66 4.49
C LEU A 57 -6.82 -2.82 5.81
N LYS A 58 -7.33 -3.64 6.74
CA LYS A 58 -6.64 -3.94 8.01
C LYS A 58 -5.32 -4.67 7.77
N GLU A 59 -5.33 -5.68 6.89
CA GLU A 59 -4.14 -6.45 6.58
C GLU A 59 -3.08 -5.60 5.85
N ILE A 60 -3.50 -4.70 4.96
CA ILE A 60 -2.59 -3.75 4.30
C ILE A 60 -1.84 -2.91 5.34
N GLU A 61 -2.53 -2.39 6.36
CA GLU A 61 -1.89 -1.59 7.43
C GLU A 61 -0.82 -2.40 8.17
N LEU A 62 -1.15 -3.62 8.60
CA LEU A 62 -0.23 -4.52 9.32
C LEU A 62 0.99 -4.89 8.46
N VAL A 63 0.77 -5.20 7.18
CA VAL A 63 1.85 -5.56 6.25
C VAL A 63 2.73 -4.36 5.93
N ILE A 64 2.17 -3.15 5.79
CA ILE A 64 2.97 -1.93 5.62
C ILE A 64 3.87 -1.72 6.83
N GLU A 65 3.33 -1.85 8.05
CA GLU A 65 4.11 -1.67 9.28
C GLU A 65 5.27 -2.69 9.36
N GLY A 66 4.99 -3.98 9.15
CA GLY A 66 6.02 -5.03 9.17
C GLY A 66 7.08 -4.85 8.08
N LEU A 67 6.69 -4.48 6.86
CA LEU A 67 7.64 -4.23 5.77
C LEU A 67 8.51 -3.00 6.04
N LEU A 68 7.96 -1.95 6.63
CA LEU A 68 8.74 -0.77 7.03
C LEU A 68 9.75 -1.13 8.11
N GLU A 69 9.34 -1.88 9.14
CA GLU A 69 10.26 -2.36 10.16
C GLU A 69 11.44 -3.14 9.55
N VAL A 70 11.17 -4.02 8.58
CA VAL A 70 12.22 -4.74 7.85
C VAL A 70 13.15 -3.80 7.07
N PHE A 71 12.61 -2.78 6.39
CA PHE A 71 13.40 -1.93 5.51
C PHE A 71 14.20 -0.83 6.22
N ILE A 72 13.69 -0.31 7.33
CA ILE A 72 14.25 0.87 8.00
C ILE A 72 14.43 0.70 9.51
N GLY A 73 14.04 -0.45 10.08
CA GLY A 73 14.10 -0.75 11.52
C GLY A 73 13.04 0.00 12.32
N ASN A 74 13.25 0.07 13.64
CA ASN A 74 12.45 0.88 14.57
C ASN A 74 12.67 2.38 14.31
N SER A 75 12.04 2.89 13.26
CA SER A 75 11.95 4.33 12.97
C SER A 75 10.64 4.89 13.54
N GLN A 76 10.64 6.14 13.99
CA GLN A 76 9.40 6.82 14.42
C GLN A 76 8.51 7.23 13.24
N THR A 77 8.91 6.94 12.00
CA THR A 77 8.16 7.39 10.83
C THR A 77 6.90 6.55 10.63
N ARG A 78 5.85 7.21 10.15
CA ARG A 78 4.61 6.57 9.69
C ARG A 78 4.48 6.71 8.20
N ALA A 79 4.01 5.66 7.56
CA ALA A 79 3.56 5.72 6.17
C ALA A 79 2.08 6.09 6.11
N LYS A 80 1.73 6.87 5.09
CA LYS A 80 0.34 7.22 4.78
C LYS A 80 -0.03 6.57 3.44
N PRO A 81 -0.80 5.48 3.44
CA PRO A 81 -1.27 4.86 2.21
C PRO A 81 -2.31 5.75 1.53
N SER A 82 -2.22 5.82 0.21
CA SER A 82 -3.26 6.38 -0.66
C SER A 82 -3.85 5.24 -1.47
N PHE A 83 -5.12 4.93 -1.23
CA PHE A 83 -5.82 3.82 -1.88
C PHE A 83 -6.37 4.25 -3.24
N ILE A 84 -6.07 3.44 -4.25
CA ILE A 84 -6.56 3.57 -5.61
C ILE A 84 -7.42 2.35 -5.87
N PHE A 85 -8.73 2.57 -5.92
CA PHE A 85 -9.68 1.59 -6.39
C PHE A 85 -9.79 1.75 -7.91
N PRO A 86 -9.81 0.66 -8.69
CA PRO A 86 -10.17 0.73 -10.09
C PRO A 86 -11.53 1.41 -10.17
N SER A 87 -11.63 2.49 -10.95
CA SER A 87 -12.93 2.96 -11.41
C SER A 87 -13.64 1.77 -12.04
N LYS A 88 -14.92 1.56 -11.74
CA LYS A 88 -15.76 0.61 -12.49
C LYS A 88 -15.51 0.84 -13.98
N THR A 89 -14.73 -0.03 -14.61
CA THR A 89 -14.35 0.08 -16.01
C THR A 89 -15.03 -1.09 -16.69
N SER A 90 -15.99 -0.75 -17.56
CA SER A 90 -16.74 -1.64 -18.47
C SER A 90 -18.11 -2.13 -17.98
N LEU A 91 -19.06 -1.21 -17.76
CA LEU A 91 -20.49 -1.51 -17.98
C LEU A 91 -21.20 -0.50 -18.93
N ASP A 92 -20.47 0.46 -19.50
CA ASP A 92 -21.02 1.41 -20.50
C ASP A 92 -20.68 1.02 -21.95
N LYS A 93 -20.33 -0.25 -22.19
CA LYS A 93 -20.18 -0.82 -23.53
C LYS A 93 -20.88 -2.16 -23.58
N LEU A 94 -22.21 -2.12 -23.66
CA LEU A 94 -23.08 -3.07 -24.37
C LEU A 94 -24.50 -2.49 -24.42
#